data_AF-A0A2V9J1D4-F1
#
_entry.id   AF-A0A2V9J1D4-F1
#
_cell.length_a   1.000
_cell.length_b   1.000
_cell.length_c   1.000
_cell.angle_alpha   90.00
_cell.angle_beta   90.00
_cell.angle_gamma   90.00
#
_symmetry.space_group_name_H-M   'P 1'
#
loop_
_entity.id
_entity.type
_entity.pdbx_description
1 polymer ?
#
loop_
_entity_poly.entity_id
_entity_poly.type
_entity_poly.pdbx_seq_one_letter_code
_entity_poly.pdbx_strand_id
1 'polypeptide(L)'
;MNISQHYKIVAMDILLLLPITAAGEQPSKSAGRTCVQAITVDEAEGQILSFHHLAGATVVEMRGTKLEPRASTRMKIQSRPGFTEIDINAGEIKGLQPARRFGNDFHTYVLWAVSVDGEAMNLGEITFQSGQPVSIDVTTPYQTFWLMLTAEPDYAVNDPSPVVVLYSVNQNAIETSHKGLAVPGKLLYYTYYSQYDTSPGALQPETPSELLQARKAVELASKAGVLASPAREGEEPLPDELRTRQTLEQARGYLQQAEKAYGSGTSHEAAQFARTAAQVAENARALGLGAVGGIYVRQMERDLDKLRAEREKLAASNQQTNSEMATLKERMEKLSAELENAKQGGLEATARAAETEKGLAELRRTLEQSLQQAKDQNDRLRGDRDKICEELRRQLASLGQLTQQGGNMVLTLASDILFDLGSYELKPVARENLAKLAVLRLLLFPEGDIRYEGHTDRLGDDNFNQWLSEQRALAVYRYFLEDSFGHQRGLAAADQRLTNVRQLLATSYKSGASGREQLLKGLGETVVGKGEREPVEDVPGASERNRRVVLLFPPAQVGNVTSICEAAQSQR
;
A
#
# COMPACT_ATOMS: atom_id res chain seq x y z
N MET A 1 -1.68 -34.75 -41.05
CA MET A 1 -0.59 -35.74 -40.91
C MET A 1 0.65 -35.04 -40.39
N ASN A 2 1.13 -35.48 -39.22
CA ASN A 2 2.46 -35.36 -38.56
C ASN A 2 3.28 -34.07 -38.70
N ILE A 3 3.59 -33.31 -37.64
CA ILE A 3 4.37 -33.58 -36.39
C ILE A 3 5.86 -33.85 -36.64
N SER A 4 6.68 -32.87 -36.25
CA SER A 4 7.97 -32.93 -35.49
C SER A 4 8.85 -31.75 -35.91
N GLN A 5 9.71 -31.11 -35.11
CA GLN A 5 9.98 -30.99 -33.68
C GLN A 5 11.23 -30.06 -33.59
N HIS A 6 11.42 -29.37 -32.44
CA HIS A 6 12.72 -28.96 -31.83
C HIS A 6 13.31 -27.55 -32.05
N TYR A 7 13.09 -26.72 -31.01
CA TYR A 7 14.01 -25.83 -30.26
C TYR A 7 15.40 -25.47 -30.84
N LYS A 8 15.72 -24.17 -30.82
CA LYS A 8 16.72 -23.58 -29.89
C LYS A 8 16.74 -22.04 -29.92
N ILE A 9 16.97 -21.49 -28.73
CA ILE A 9 17.12 -20.10 -28.30
C ILE A 9 18.36 -19.45 -28.95
N VAL A 10 18.31 -18.15 -29.28
CA VAL A 10 19.20 -17.06 -28.80
C VAL A 10 18.80 -15.72 -29.44
N ALA A 11 18.85 -14.69 -28.60
CA ALA A 11 18.47 -13.29 -28.74
C ALA A 11 18.90 -12.55 -30.03
N MET A 12 18.07 -11.58 -30.46
CA MET A 12 18.53 -10.22 -30.75
C MET A 12 17.35 -9.25 -30.85
N ASP A 13 17.51 -8.12 -30.16
CA ASP A 13 16.67 -6.93 -30.15
C ASP A 13 16.30 -6.43 -31.56
N ILE A 14 15.03 -6.10 -31.78
CA ILE A 14 14.56 -4.96 -32.59
C ILE A 14 13.25 -4.48 -31.91
N LEU A 15 13.34 -3.46 -31.07
CA LEU A 15 12.17 -2.68 -30.65
C LEU A 15 12.00 -1.56 -31.67
N LEU A 16 10.89 -1.61 -32.42
CA LEU A 16 10.47 -0.62 -33.40
C LEU A 16 10.39 0.78 -32.76
N LEU A 17 11.32 1.65 -33.14
CA LEU A 17 11.19 3.11 -33.00
C LEU A 17 10.12 3.59 -33.98
N LEU A 18 8.94 3.93 -33.45
CA LEU A 18 7.99 4.77 -34.17
C LEU A 18 8.56 6.21 -34.19
N PRO A 19 8.70 6.85 -35.36
CA PRO A 19 9.00 8.27 -35.39
C PRO A 19 7.76 9.02 -34.91
N ILE A 20 7.88 9.69 -33.76
CA ILE A 20 6.96 10.76 -33.39
C ILE A 20 7.14 11.83 -34.47
N THR A 21 6.22 11.90 -35.42
CA THR A 21 6.08 13.05 -36.30
C THR A 21 5.78 14.24 -35.40
N ALA A 22 6.80 15.06 -35.14
CA ALA A 22 6.62 16.40 -34.62
C ALA A 22 5.69 17.13 -35.59
N ALA A 23 4.42 17.26 -35.21
CA ALA A 23 3.53 18.19 -35.85
C ALA A 23 4.23 19.54 -35.79
N GLY A 24 4.63 20.04 -36.96
CA GLY A 24 5.26 21.34 -37.10
C GLY A 24 4.31 22.40 -36.59
N GLU A 25 4.50 22.79 -35.33
CA GLU A 25 4.03 24.05 -34.83
C GLU A 25 4.68 25.10 -35.73
N GLN A 26 3.86 25.69 -36.61
CA GLN A 26 4.33 26.78 -37.44
C GLN A 26 4.94 27.82 -36.51
N PRO A 27 6.17 28.28 -36.77
CA PRO A 27 6.74 29.35 -35.97
C PRO A 27 5.75 30.51 -36.05
N SER A 28 5.14 30.84 -34.91
CA SER A 28 4.39 32.07 -34.79
C SER A 28 5.31 33.17 -35.30
N LYS A 29 4.79 34.03 -36.19
CA LYS A 29 5.54 35.16 -36.73
C LYS A 29 6.12 35.94 -35.57
N SER A 30 7.39 35.69 -35.24
CA SER A 30 8.12 36.51 -34.30
C SER A 30 8.15 37.90 -34.90
N ALA A 31 7.61 38.88 -34.17
CA ALA A 31 7.78 40.29 -34.51
C ALA A 31 9.26 40.53 -34.90
N GLY A 32 9.47 41.13 -36.07
CA GLY A 32 10.75 41.18 -36.77
C GLY A 32 11.88 41.63 -35.85
N ARG A 33 12.92 40.80 -35.74
CA ARG A 33 14.15 41.13 -35.02
C ARG A 33 14.93 42.17 -35.83
N THR A 34 14.95 43.42 -35.38
CA THR A 34 15.83 44.45 -35.96
C THR A 34 17.22 44.29 -35.34
N CYS A 35 18.15 43.70 -36.10
CA CYS A 35 19.55 43.51 -35.69
C CYS A 35 20.41 44.57 -36.39
N VAL A 36 21.51 44.99 -35.75
CA VAL A 36 22.54 45.81 -36.41
C VAL A 36 23.02 45.10 -37.66
N GLN A 37 23.02 45.81 -38.78
CA GLN A 37 23.59 45.33 -40.03
C GLN A 37 24.90 46.04 -40.33
N ALA A 38 25.87 45.27 -40.83
CA ALA A 38 27.11 45.80 -41.37
C ALA A 38 26.96 45.95 -42.90
N ILE A 39 26.97 47.18 -43.39
CA ILE A 39 26.86 47.48 -44.83
C ILE A 39 28.25 47.80 -45.37
N THR A 40 28.68 47.05 -46.39
CA THR A 40 29.93 47.32 -47.12
C THR A 40 29.62 48.04 -48.43
N VAL A 41 30.30 49.14 -48.69
CA VAL A 41 30.21 49.90 -49.95
C VAL A 41 31.33 49.44 -50.89
N ASP A 42 31.02 48.49 -51.76
CA ASP A 42 31.96 47.87 -52.71
C ASP A 42 32.10 48.70 -54.00
N GLU A 43 32.72 49.87 -53.87
CA GLU A 43 33.05 50.77 -54.98
C GLU A 43 34.57 50.84 -55.20
N ALA A 44 35.02 50.62 -56.43
CA ALA A 44 36.43 50.34 -56.74
C ALA A 44 37.39 51.49 -56.41
N GLU A 45 36.91 52.73 -56.44
CA GLU A 45 37.71 53.92 -56.14
C GLU A 45 37.50 54.43 -54.72
N GLY A 46 36.71 53.73 -53.89
CA GLY A 46 36.39 54.15 -52.53
C GLY A 46 37.62 54.19 -51.63
N GLN A 47 37.75 55.26 -50.84
CA GLN A 47 38.93 55.47 -50.00
C GLN A 47 38.58 56.12 -48.66
N ILE A 48 39.13 55.56 -47.57
CA ILE A 48 39.20 56.20 -46.26
C ILE A 48 40.36 57.20 -46.26
N LEU A 49 40.13 58.41 -45.78
CA LEU A 49 41.08 59.51 -45.82
C LEU A 49 41.42 59.98 -44.40
N SER A 50 42.71 60.17 -44.13
CA SER A 50 43.19 60.83 -42.93
C SER A 50 43.61 62.26 -43.23
N PHE A 51 43.09 63.19 -42.43
CA PHE A 51 43.33 64.62 -42.48
C PHE A 51 44.27 65.08 -41.34
N HIS A 52 44.70 64.16 -40.48
CA HIS A 52 45.62 64.38 -39.36
C HIS A 52 46.95 64.94 -39.92
N HIS A 53 47.31 66.17 -39.56
CA HIS A 53 48.49 66.93 -40.02
C HIS A 53 48.40 67.65 -41.38
N LEU A 54 47.21 67.86 -41.93
CA LEU A 54 47.08 68.75 -43.08
C LEU A 54 47.46 70.18 -42.72
N ALA A 55 48.49 70.73 -43.39
CA ALA A 55 48.94 72.10 -43.22
C ALA A 55 48.00 73.15 -43.83
N GLY A 56 46.96 72.70 -44.56
CA GLY A 56 46.00 73.55 -45.24
C GLY A 56 44.81 72.75 -45.76
N ALA A 57 43.94 73.40 -46.54
CA ALA A 57 42.77 72.76 -47.11
C ALA A 57 43.15 71.78 -48.24
N THR A 58 42.42 70.67 -48.32
CA THR A 58 42.43 69.70 -49.43
C THR A 58 41.10 69.75 -50.15
N VAL A 59 41.08 69.37 -51.42
CA VAL A 59 39.83 69.07 -52.14
C VAL A 59 39.62 67.57 -52.10
N VAL A 60 38.39 67.13 -51.82
CA VAL A 60 37.93 65.75 -51.89
C VAL A 60 36.82 65.65 -52.91
N GLU A 61 36.99 64.79 -53.90
CA GLU A 61 35.92 64.43 -54.83
C GLU A 61 35.05 63.30 -54.26
N MET A 62 33.76 63.41 -54.51
CA MET A 62 32.74 62.41 -54.24
C MET A 62 32.14 61.96 -55.57
N ARG A 63 32.00 60.64 -55.77
CA ARG A 63 31.39 60.09 -56.98
C ARG A 63 30.16 59.25 -56.67
N GLY A 64 29.30 59.19 -57.68
CA GLY A 64 28.11 58.36 -57.73
C GLY A 64 28.41 56.89 -57.56
N THR A 65 27.62 56.20 -56.72
CA THR A 65 27.58 54.73 -56.70
C THR A 65 26.86 54.21 -57.95
N LYS A 66 26.75 52.88 -58.07
CA LYS A 66 25.92 52.23 -59.09
C LYS A 66 24.44 52.69 -59.09
N LEU A 67 23.95 53.23 -57.97
CA LEU A 67 22.58 53.73 -57.84
C LEU A 67 22.39 55.12 -58.47
N GLU A 68 23.43 55.97 -58.44
CA GLU A 68 23.39 57.32 -59.01
C GLU A 68 24.72 57.66 -59.73
N PRO A 69 25.07 56.95 -60.83
CA PRO A 69 26.40 57.02 -61.43
C PRO A 69 26.74 58.36 -62.08
N ARG A 70 25.74 59.22 -62.29
CA ARG A 70 25.93 60.58 -62.83
C ARG A 70 26.19 61.61 -61.75
N ALA A 71 26.01 61.26 -60.47
CA ALA A 71 26.21 62.20 -59.38
C ALA A 71 27.69 62.39 -59.09
N SER A 72 28.10 63.64 -58.85
CA SER A 72 29.45 63.96 -58.41
C SER A 72 29.47 65.30 -57.70
N THR A 73 30.36 65.46 -56.72
CA THR A 73 30.65 66.75 -56.12
C THR A 73 32.11 66.85 -55.69
N ARG A 74 32.57 68.07 -55.42
CA ARG A 74 33.88 68.34 -54.83
C ARG A 74 33.67 69.15 -53.56
N MET A 75 34.41 68.80 -52.52
CA MET A 75 34.29 69.40 -51.21
C MET A 75 35.66 69.88 -50.79
N LYS A 76 35.72 71.04 -50.15
CA LYS A 76 36.95 71.53 -49.53
C LYS A 76 36.94 71.06 -48.08
N ILE A 77 37.99 70.35 -47.69
CA ILE A 77 38.15 69.82 -46.33
C ILE A 77 39.36 70.49 -45.68
N GLN A 78 39.20 70.98 -44.46
CA GLN A 78 40.27 71.61 -43.70
C GLN A 78 40.33 71.06 -42.29
N SER A 79 41.47 70.47 -41.92
CA SER A 79 41.72 70.08 -40.54
C SER A 79 41.94 71.32 -39.68
N ARG A 80 41.22 71.40 -38.56
CA ARG A 80 41.40 72.40 -37.49
C ARG A 80 41.79 71.69 -36.19
N PRO A 81 42.33 72.41 -35.20
CA PRO A 81 42.48 71.85 -33.85
C PRO A 81 41.12 71.43 -33.29
N GLY A 82 40.93 70.13 -33.05
CA GLY A 82 39.73 69.56 -32.43
C GLY A 82 38.57 69.19 -33.37
N PHE A 83 38.61 69.60 -34.64
CA PHE A 83 37.57 69.26 -35.63
C PHE A 83 38.08 69.39 -37.07
N THR A 84 37.31 68.85 -38.01
CA THR A 84 37.51 68.96 -39.44
C THR A 84 36.34 69.74 -40.03
N GLU A 85 36.65 70.78 -40.79
CA GLU A 85 35.68 71.64 -41.50
C GLU A 85 35.50 71.08 -42.91
N ILE A 86 34.25 70.94 -43.34
CA ILE A 86 33.87 70.41 -44.66
C ILE A 86 32.95 71.44 -45.32
N ASP A 87 33.45 72.04 -46.39
CA ASP A 87 32.79 73.04 -47.20
C ASP A 87 32.38 72.40 -48.53
N ILE A 88 31.08 72.18 -48.71
CA ILE A 88 30.51 71.62 -49.94
C ILE A 88 30.30 72.73 -50.99
N ASN A 89 30.21 74.00 -50.57
CA ASN A 89 30.00 75.13 -51.47
C ASN A 89 31.14 75.28 -52.49
N ALA A 90 32.32 74.71 -52.19
CA ALA A 90 33.45 74.63 -53.10
C ALA A 90 33.17 73.85 -54.41
N GLY A 91 32.11 73.04 -54.48
CA GLY A 91 31.74 72.29 -55.68
C GLY A 91 30.23 72.16 -55.88
N GLU A 92 29.77 72.42 -57.10
CA GLU A 92 28.39 72.12 -57.48
C GLU A 92 28.14 70.61 -57.42
N ILE A 93 27.06 70.20 -56.75
CA ILE A 93 26.59 68.82 -56.78
C ILE A 93 25.90 68.59 -58.12
N LYS A 94 26.57 67.87 -59.01
CA LYS A 94 26.09 67.58 -60.37
C LYS A 94 25.35 66.26 -60.39
N GLY A 95 24.34 66.14 -61.24
CA GLY A 95 23.69 64.87 -61.58
C GLY A 95 22.84 64.23 -60.47
N LEU A 96 22.76 64.83 -59.28
CA LEU A 96 21.94 64.33 -58.18
C LEU A 96 20.46 64.66 -58.42
N GLN A 97 19.62 63.63 -58.46
CA GLN A 97 18.16 63.76 -58.58
C GLN A 97 17.51 63.74 -57.20
N PRO A 98 16.24 64.16 -57.01
CA PRO A 98 15.55 64.06 -55.72
C PRO A 98 15.43 62.62 -55.18
N ALA A 99 15.58 62.45 -53.86
CA ALA A 99 15.67 61.13 -53.19
C ALA A 99 14.44 60.22 -53.35
N ARG A 100 13.26 60.80 -53.62
CA ARG A 100 11.98 60.08 -53.82
C ARG A 100 12.03 58.99 -54.90
N ARG A 101 13.01 59.04 -55.80
CA ARG A 101 13.22 58.00 -56.82
C ARG A 101 13.62 56.63 -56.24
N PHE A 102 14.13 56.59 -55.01
CA PHE A 102 14.59 55.36 -54.37
C PHE A 102 13.49 54.62 -53.58
N GLY A 103 12.29 55.20 -53.51
CA GLY A 103 11.14 54.59 -52.85
C GLY A 103 10.26 55.60 -52.13
N ASN A 104 9.10 55.13 -51.66
CA ASN A 104 8.15 55.92 -50.87
C ASN A 104 8.72 56.44 -49.56
N ASP A 105 9.69 55.72 -49.00
CA ASP A 105 10.26 56.05 -47.71
C ASP A 105 11.36 57.11 -47.80
N PHE A 106 11.79 57.54 -48.99
CA PHE A 106 12.92 58.47 -49.12
C PHE A 106 12.46 59.87 -49.53
N HIS A 107 12.88 60.87 -48.77
CA HIS A 107 12.45 62.27 -48.96
C HIS A 107 13.60 63.26 -49.03
N THR A 108 14.79 62.90 -48.52
CA THR A 108 15.95 63.79 -48.52
C THR A 108 17.27 63.02 -48.67
N TYR A 109 18.39 63.74 -48.71
CA TYR A 109 19.72 63.15 -48.60
C TYR A 109 20.43 63.65 -47.36
N VAL A 110 21.21 62.79 -46.74
CA VAL A 110 22.03 63.13 -45.58
C VAL A 110 23.49 62.82 -45.89
N LEU A 111 24.37 63.77 -45.57
CA LEU A 111 25.82 63.60 -45.64
C LEU A 111 26.31 62.99 -44.33
N TRP A 112 27.19 62.00 -44.44
CA TRP A 112 27.78 61.30 -43.31
C TRP A 112 29.30 61.36 -43.37
N ALA A 113 29.93 61.51 -42.21
CA ALA A 113 31.32 61.09 -42.01
C ALA A 113 31.32 59.75 -41.29
N VAL A 114 32.04 58.79 -41.84
CA VAL A 114 32.11 57.43 -41.30
C VAL A 114 33.54 57.16 -40.85
N SER A 115 33.70 56.82 -39.57
CA SER A 115 34.98 56.51 -38.95
C SER A 115 35.59 55.21 -39.51
N VAL A 116 36.83 54.92 -39.12
CA VAL A 116 37.54 53.69 -39.52
C VAL A 116 36.90 52.41 -38.97
N ASP A 117 36.20 52.50 -37.84
CA ASP A 117 35.47 51.41 -37.20
C ASP A 117 34.00 51.32 -37.67
N GLY A 118 33.56 52.18 -38.59
CA GLY A 118 32.26 52.10 -39.22
C GLY A 118 31.12 52.80 -38.46
N GLU A 119 31.46 53.67 -37.50
CA GLU A 119 30.48 54.57 -36.87
C GLU A 119 30.20 55.73 -37.83
N ALA A 120 28.92 55.95 -38.13
CA ALA A 120 28.48 57.00 -39.03
C ALA A 120 27.96 58.21 -38.23
N MET A 121 28.44 59.39 -38.55
CA MET A 121 28.00 60.66 -37.98
C MET A 121 27.22 61.45 -39.02
N ASN A 122 25.96 61.77 -38.72
CA ASN A 122 25.12 62.64 -39.54
C ASN A 122 25.71 64.06 -39.52
N LEU A 123 26.11 64.58 -40.68
CA LEU A 123 26.69 65.91 -40.83
C LEU A 123 25.66 66.96 -41.26
N GLY A 124 24.58 66.54 -41.92
CA GLY A 124 23.51 67.44 -42.33
C GLY A 124 22.79 67.04 -43.60
N GLU A 125 21.65 67.71 -43.82
CA GLU A 125 20.75 67.51 -44.94
C GLU A 125 21.21 68.24 -46.20
N ILE A 126 21.16 67.57 -47.35
CA ILE A 126 21.25 68.21 -48.66
C ILE A 126 19.83 68.46 -49.18
N THR A 127 19.36 69.70 -49.02
CA THR A 127 18.04 70.14 -49.49
C THR A 127 18.06 70.49 -50.98
N PHE A 128 16.87 70.55 -51.61
CA PHE A 128 16.73 71.03 -52.99
C PHE A 128 15.94 72.33 -53.02
N GLN A 129 16.49 73.34 -53.70
CA GLN A 129 15.80 74.59 -54.01
C GLN A 129 15.70 74.74 -55.53
N SER A 130 14.48 74.93 -56.05
CA SER A 130 14.23 75.02 -57.50
C SER A 130 14.81 73.85 -58.32
N GLY A 131 14.82 72.65 -57.73
CA GLY A 131 15.35 71.43 -58.35
C GLY A 131 16.87 71.29 -58.32
N GLN A 132 17.59 72.24 -57.71
CA GLN A 132 19.04 72.19 -57.53
C GLN A 132 19.40 71.89 -56.06
N PRO A 133 20.39 71.04 -55.81
CA PRO A 133 20.86 70.74 -54.46
C PRO A 133 21.55 71.97 -53.83
N VAL A 134 21.27 72.21 -52.56
CA VAL A 134 21.86 73.30 -51.77
C VAL A 134 23.09 72.77 -51.05
N SER A 135 24.21 73.49 -51.18
CA SER A 135 25.45 73.17 -50.48
C SER A 135 25.40 73.63 -49.02
N ILE A 136 26.11 72.91 -48.15
CA ILE A 136 26.15 73.16 -46.70
C ILE A 136 27.59 73.19 -46.22
N ASP A 137 27.83 73.91 -45.12
CA ASP A 137 29.10 73.88 -44.39
C ASP A 137 28.89 73.11 -43.09
N VAL A 138 29.72 72.09 -42.86
CA VAL A 138 29.57 71.16 -41.75
C VAL A 138 30.91 70.89 -41.07
N THR A 139 30.86 70.39 -39.85
CA THR A 139 32.08 70.01 -39.11
C THR A 139 31.95 68.61 -38.53
N THR A 140 33.07 67.92 -38.38
CA THR A 140 33.15 66.61 -37.72
C THR A 140 34.37 66.55 -36.80
N PRO A 141 34.30 65.92 -35.62
CA PRO A 141 35.47 65.69 -34.79
C PRO A 141 36.39 64.62 -35.38
N TYR A 142 35.93 63.82 -36.34
CA TYR A 142 36.76 62.81 -36.96
C TYR A 142 37.91 63.44 -37.76
N GLN A 143 39.10 62.85 -37.62
CA GLN A 143 40.29 63.22 -38.39
C GLN A 143 40.66 62.15 -39.43
N THR A 144 40.13 60.94 -39.30
CA THR A 144 40.27 59.86 -40.27
C THR A 144 38.91 59.24 -40.51
N PHE A 145 38.36 59.45 -41.71
CA PHE A 145 37.01 59.05 -42.07
C PHE A 145 36.86 58.94 -43.58
N TRP A 146 35.78 58.32 -44.02
CA TRP A 146 35.28 58.45 -45.39
C TRP A 146 33.95 59.17 -45.38
N LEU A 147 33.59 59.77 -46.50
CA LEU A 147 32.32 60.48 -46.65
C LEU A 147 31.35 59.66 -47.48
N MET A 148 30.07 59.76 -47.14
CA MET A 148 29.00 59.24 -47.98
C MET A 148 27.77 60.11 -47.96
N LEU A 149 27.01 60.08 -49.05
CA LEU A 149 25.67 60.64 -49.12
C LEU A 149 24.68 59.50 -49.27
N THR A 150 23.65 59.45 -48.44
CA THR A 150 22.60 58.42 -48.47
C THR A 150 21.24 59.05 -48.72
N ALA A 151 20.34 58.32 -49.37
CA ALA A 151 18.93 58.69 -49.43
C ALA A 151 18.27 58.34 -48.09
N GLU A 152 17.51 59.27 -47.50
CA GLU A 152 16.94 59.13 -46.17
C GLU A 152 15.46 59.51 -46.11
N PRO A 153 14.70 58.93 -45.16
CA PRO A 153 13.31 59.31 -44.90
C PRO A 153 13.15 60.72 -44.35
N ASP A 154 14.12 61.15 -43.55
CA ASP A 154 14.12 62.45 -42.91
C ASP A 154 15.57 62.84 -42.57
N TYR A 155 15.78 64.12 -42.28
CA TYR A 155 17.11 64.65 -42.01
C TYR A 155 17.68 64.25 -40.64
N ALA A 156 16.82 63.87 -39.69
CA ALA A 156 17.18 63.71 -38.29
C ALA A 156 17.68 62.30 -37.95
N VAL A 157 17.72 61.40 -38.95
CA VAL A 157 18.13 60.00 -38.80
C VAL A 157 19.44 59.85 -38.04
N ASN A 158 19.46 58.92 -37.07
CA ASN A 158 20.64 58.62 -36.28
C ASN A 158 21.61 57.68 -36.99
N ASP A 159 21.07 56.75 -37.80
CA ASP A 159 21.84 55.80 -38.58
C ASP A 159 21.57 55.99 -40.08
N PRO A 160 22.57 55.75 -40.95
CA PRO A 160 22.40 55.82 -42.39
C PRO A 160 21.57 54.66 -42.95
N SER A 161 20.78 54.92 -43.99
CA SER A 161 20.13 53.90 -44.78
C SER A 161 21.12 53.10 -45.64
N PRO A 162 20.74 51.90 -46.14
CA PRO A 162 21.51 51.15 -47.12
C PRO A 162 21.64 51.81 -48.50
N VAL A 163 20.93 52.92 -48.77
CA VAL A 163 20.85 53.55 -50.09
C VAL A 163 21.93 54.62 -50.24
N VAL A 164 23.18 54.16 -50.40
CA VAL A 164 24.35 55.03 -50.60
C VAL A 164 24.40 55.52 -52.05
N VAL A 165 24.42 56.84 -52.24
CA VAL A 165 24.40 57.48 -53.58
C VAL A 165 25.72 58.16 -53.94
N LEU A 166 26.46 58.72 -52.98
CA LEU A 166 27.80 59.24 -53.19
C LEU A 166 28.76 58.67 -52.16
N TYR A 167 30.03 58.54 -52.53
CA TYR A 167 31.12 58.13 -51.64
C TYR A 167 32.42 58.89 -51.96
N SER A 168 33.30 59.05 -50.97
CA SER A 168 34.61 59.68 -51.17
C SER A 168 35.56 58.76 -51.91
N VAL A 169 36.17 59.28 -52.98
CA VAL A 169 37.08 58.50 -53.82
C VAL A 169 38.54 58.69 -53.43
N ASN A 170 39.41 57.87 -54.01
CA ASN A 170 40.85 58.03 -53.92
C ASN A 170 41.33 59.36 -54.52
N GLN A 171 42.19 60.08 -53.78
CA GLN A 171 42.70 61.40 -54.13
C GLN A 171 43.92 61.37 -55.08
N ASN A 172 44.37 60.21 -55.53
CA ASN A 172 45.57 60.06 -56.37
C ASN A 172 45.47 60.87 -57.68
N ALA A 173 44.33 60.82 -58.35
CA ALA A 173 44.09 61.53 -59.61
C ALA A 173 43.65 63.01 -59.43
N ILE A 174 43.49 63.47 -58.20
CA ILE A 174 42.95 64.80 -57.88
C ILE A 174 44.10 65.79 -57.67
N GLU A 175 44.07 66.90 -58.41
CA GLU A 175 45.03 68.00 -58.25
C GLU A 175 44.58 68.92 -57.11
N THR A 176 45.36 68.94 -56.03
CA THR A 176 45.09 69.79 -54.85
C THR A 176 46.39 70.06 -54.09
N SER A 177 46.47 71.20 -53.39
CA SER A 177 47.68 71.67 -52.70
C SER A 177 48.15 70.73 -51.59
N HIS A 178 47.20 70.05 -50.95
CA HIS A 178 47.46 69.03 -49.94
C HIS A 178 46.54 67.85 -50.20
N LYS A 179 46.97 66.62 -49.92
CA LYS A 179 46.13 65.42 -50.09
C LYS A 179 45.90 64.76 -48.74
N GLY A 180 44.65 64.34 -48.49
CA GLY A 180 44.36 63.40 -47.41
C GLY A 180 45.15 62.10 -47.61
N LEU A 181 45.66 61.53 -46.52
CA LEU A 181 46.40 60.26 -46.56
C LEU A 181 45.42 59.11 -46.76
N ALA A 182 45.64 58.28 -47.76
CA ALA A 182 44.87 57.06 -47.98
C ALA A 182 45.11 56.07 -46.83
N VAL A 183 44.03 55.69 -46.14
CA VAL A 183 44.05 54.66 -45.09
C VAL A 183 43.46 53.36 -45.65
N PRO A 184 44.21 52.25 -45.63
CA PRO A 184 43.69 50.95 -46.07
C PRO A 184 42.49 50.52 -45.21
N GLY A 185 41.41 50.09 -45.86
CA GLY A 185 40.21 49.62 -45.18
C GLY A 185 39.08 49.39 -46.17
N LYS A 186 38.03 48.71 -45.71
CA LYS A 186 36.77 48.63 -46.45
C LYS A 186 35.89 49.81 -46.04
N LEU A 187 35.16 50.37 -46.99
CA LEU A 187 34.09 51.32 -46.69
C LEU A 187 32.95 50.52 -46.06
N LEU A 188 32.87 50.55 -44.73
CA LEU A 188 31.90 49.80 -43.93
C LEU A 188 31.22 50.77 -42.97
N TYR A 189 29.92 50.56 -42.73
CA TYR A 189 29.20 51.20 -41.64
C TYR A 189 28.18 50.25 -41.01
N TYR A 190 27.77 50.56 -39.79
CA TYR A 190 26.71 49.85 -39.09
C TYR A 190 25.40 50.64 -39.12
N THR A 191 24.28 49.94 -39.23
CA THR A 191 22.95 50.56 -39.20
C THR A 191 21.89 49.64 -38.60
N TYR A 192 21.02 50.22 -37.77
CA TYR A 192 19.75 49.61 -37.34
C TYR A 192 18.63 49.87 -38.37
N TYR A 193 18.85 50.75 -39.35
CA TYR A 193 17.84 51.29 -40.27
C TYR A 193 17.90 50.64 -41.64
N SER A 194 17.62 49.34 -41.69
CA SER A 194 17.76 48.53 -42.91
C SER A 194 16.44 48.18 -43.60
N GLN A 195 15.30 48.44 -42.96
CA GLN A 195 13.98 48.03 -43.43
C GLN A 195 13.19 49.22 -43.99
N TYR A 196 13.51 49.60 -45.22
CA TYR A 196 12.82 50.67 -45.95
C TYR A 196 12.05 50.12 -47.17
N ASP A 197 10.89 50.70 -47.45
CA ASP A 197 10.13 50.44 -48.68
C ASP A 197 10.76 51.18 -49.86
N THR A 198 11.47 50.43 -50.69
CA THR A 198 12.09 50.90 -51.94
C THR A 198 11.14 50.84 -53.14
N SER A 199 9.87 50.47 -52.93
CA SER A 199 8.88 50.39 -54.01
C SER A 199 8.61 51.78 -54.62
N PRO A 200 8.45 51.89 -55.94
CA PRO A 200 8.16 53.15 -56.60
C PRO A 200 6.91 53.81 -56.02
N GLY A 201 7.07 55.05 -55.54
CA GLY A 201 5.99 55.78 -54.90
C GLY A 201 4.97 56.39 -55.85
N ALA A 202 3.74 56.55 -55.36
CA ALA A 202 2.74 57.36 -56.04
C ALA A 202 3.18 58.83 -56.00
N LEU A 203 2.98 59.58 -57.11
CA LEU A 203 3.16 61.03 -57.10
C LEU A 203 2.28 61.63 -56.00
N GLN A 204 2.91 62.18 -54.97
CA GLN A 204 2.20 62.92 -53.92
C GLN A 204 1.95 64.36 -54.39
N PRO A 205 0.83 64.99 -53.95
CA PRO A 205 0.56 66.41 -54.19
C PRO A 205 1.71 67.31 -53.69
N GLU A 206 1.73 68.59 -54.10
CA GLU A 206 2.62 69.70 -53.69
C GLU A 206 2.70 69.90 -52.16
N THR A 207 3.16 68.88 -51.44
CA THR A 207 3.36 68.86 -49.99
C THR A 207 4.82 69.22 -49.74
N PRO A 208 5.11 70.16 -48.81
CA PRO A 208 6.47 70.51 -48.42
C PRO A 208 7.27 69.27 -47.99
N SER A 209 8.55 69.22 -48.36
CA SER A 209 9.44 68.09 -48.07
C SER A 209 9.48 67.80 -46.56
N GLU A 210 9.57 68.84 -45.73
CA GLU A 210 9.65 68.74 -44.28
C GLU A 210 8.43 68.02 -43.70
N LEU A 211 7.23 68.28 -44.24
CA LEU A 211 6.01 67.64 -43.75
C LEU A 211 5.96 66.16 -44.13
N LEU A 212 6.50 65.80 -45.31
CA LEU A 212 6.63 64.40 -45.72
C LEU A 212 7.63 63.66 -44.83
N GLN A 213 8.79 64.27 -44.57
CA GLN A 213 9.80 63.76 -43.64
C GLN A 213 9.20 63.53 -42.24
N ALA A 214 8.46 64.50 -41.70
CA ALA A 214 7.81 64.39 -40.40
C ALA A 214 6.80 63.25 -40.32
N ARG A 215 5.95 63.09 -41.35
CA ARG A 215 4.99 61.99 -41.44
C ARG A 215 5.70 60.65 -41.46
N LYS A 216 6.74 60.53 -42.29
CA LYS A 216 7.51 59.31 -42.44
C LYS A 216 8.26 58.95 -41.15
N ALA A 217 8.90 59.92 -40.50
CA ALA A 217 9.59 59.73 -39.23
C ALA A 217 8.63 59.22 -38.13
N VAL A 218 7.44 59.82 -37.98
CA VAL A 218 6.42 59.35 -37.01
C VAL A 218 5.92 57.94 -37.35
N GLU A 219 5.71 57.66 -38.63
CA GLU A 219 5.31 56.32 -39.10
C GLU A 219 6.36 55.27 -38.73
N LEU A 220 7.63 55.50 -39.10
CA LEU A 220 8.73 54.58 -38.85
C LEU A 220 8.98 54.38 -37.35
N ALA A 221 8.94 55.46 -36.56
CA ALA A 221 9.07 55.40 -35.11
C ALA A 221 7.96 54.55 -34.48
N SER A 222 6.71 54.67 -34.95
CA SER A 222 5.59 53.87 -34.44
C SER A 222 5.71 52.37 -34.73
N LYS A 223 6.51 51.99 -35.73
CA LYS A 223 6.77 50.60 -36.12
C LYS A 223 8.07 50.05 -35.53
N ALA A 224 8.77 50.81 -34.69
CA ALA A 224 10.12 50.51 -34.26
C ALA A 224 10.15 49.80 -32.89
N GLY A 225 10.71 48.59 -32.85
CA GLY A 225 11.01 47.86 -31.60
C GLY A 225 9.85 47.84 -30.59
N VAL A 226 10.07 48.36 -29.39
CA VAL A 226 9.04 48.37 -28.31
C VAL A 226 7.81 49.22 -28.63
N LEU A 227 7.91 50.16 -29.58
CA LEU A 227 6.79 51.00 -30.02
C LEU A 227 5.84 50.24 -30.95
N ALA A 228 6.32 49.19 -31.63
CA ALA A 228 5.53 48.40 -32.56
C ALA A 228 4.52 47.46 -31.87
N SER A 229 4.73 47.18 -30.58
CA SER A 229 3.88 46.27 -29.81
C SER A 229 3.25 46.99 -28.61
N PRO A 230 1.96 46.74 -28.32
CA PRO A 230 1.37 47.21 -27.07
C PRO A 230 2.05 46.54 -25.86
N ALA A 231 1.99 47.20 -24.70
CA ALA A 231 2.40 46.58 -23.45
C ALA A 231 1.60 45.28 -23.24
N ARG A 232 2.26 44.20 -22.78
CA ARG A 232 1.59 42.92 -22.52
C ARG A 232 0.50 43.12 -21.46
N GLU A 233 -0.70 42.59 -21.72
CA GLU A 233 -1.80 42.65 -20.75
C GLU A 233 -1.40 42.01 -19.42
N GLY A 234 -1.62 42.72 -18.32
CA GLY A 234 -1.30 42.26 -16.96
C GLY A 234 0.14 42.53 -16.49
N GLU A 235 1.01 43.13 -17.31
CA GLU A 235 2.36 43.53 -16.92
C GLU A 235 2.52 45.06 -16.87
N GLU A 236 3.15 45.58 -15.81
CA GLU A 236 3.51 46.99 -15.75
C GLU A 236 4.62 47.30 -16.79
N PRO A 237 4.41 48.29 -17.68
CA PRO A 237 5.41 48.69 -18.67
C PRO A 237 6.64 49.31 -17.99
N LEU A 238 7.82 49.12 -18.58
CA LEU A 238 9.06 49.71 -18.01
C LEU A 238 8.98 51.24 -18.02
N PRO A 239 9.59 51.93 -17.05
CA PRO A 239 9.65 53.40 -17.06
C PRO A 239 10.22 53.99 -18.35
N ASP A 240 11.24 53.34 -18.94
CA ASP A 240 11.85 53.80 -20.19
C ASP A 240 11.00 53.46 -21.41
N GLU A 241 10.20 52.40 -21.37
CA GLU A 241 9.21 52.09 -22.40
C GLU A 241 8.07 53.13 -22.38
N LEU A 242 7.60 53.51 -21.20
CA LEU A 242 6.65 54.61 -21.02
C LEU A 242 7.21 55.93 -21.55
N ARG A 243 8.44 56.27 -21.19
CA ARG A 243 9.12 57.48 -21.70
C ARG A 243 9.22 57.45 -23.22
N THR A 244 9.60 56.32 -23.81
CA THR A 244 9.74 56.17 -25.26
C THR A 244 8.40 56.37 -25.97
N ARG A 245 7.31 55.81 -25.43
CA ARG A 245 5.94 56.07 -25.94
C ARG A 245 5.53 57.53 -25.80
N GLN A 246 5.82 58.16 -24.66
CA GLN A 246 5.55 59.58 -24.46
C GLN A 246 6.31 60.46 -25.47
N THR A 247 7.57 60.13 -25.80
CA THR A 247 8.34 60.82 -26.84
C THR A 247 7.67 60.68 -28.22
N LEU A 248 7.18 59.49 -28.58
CA LEU A 248 6.43 59.31 -29.83
C LEU A 248 5.14 60.16 -29.84
N GLU A 249 4.40 60.20 -28.74
CA GLU A 249 3.18 61.03 -28.65
C GLU A 249 3.49 62.53 -28.74
N GLN A 250 4.62 62.99 -28.19
CA GLN A 250 5.09 64.37 -28.39
C GLN A 250 5.37 64.64 -29.88
N ALA A 251 6.01 63.71 -30.59
CA ALA A 251 6.24 63.84 -32.03
C ALA A 251 4.92 63.94 -32.82
N ARG A 252 3.91 63.12 -32.48
CA ARG A 252 2.56 63.21 -33.07
C ARG A 252 1.92 64.58 -32.83
N GLY A 253 2.08 65.13 -31.63
CA GLY A 253 1.57 66.47 -31.28
C GLY A 253 2.21 67.59 -32.13
N TYR A 254 3.51 67.52 -32.38
CA TYR A 254 4.18 68.46 -33.29
C TYR A 254 3.77 68.24 -34.76
N LEU A 255 3.61 67.00 -35.20
CA LEU A 255 3.14 66.71 -36.55
C LEU A 255 1.73 67.28 -36.79
N GLN A 256 0.82 67.12 -35.83
CA GLN A 256 -0.52 67.70 -35.91
C GLN A 256 -0.50 69.23 -36.00
N GLN A 257 0.40 69.89 -35.27
CA GLN A 257 0.61 71.34 -35.37
C GLN A 257 1.14 71.74 -36.75
N ALA A 258 2.09 70.98 -37.30
CA ALA A 258 2.63 71.19 -38.64
C ALA A 258 1.55 71.08 -39.72
N GLU A 259 0.72 70.04 -39.65
CA GLU A 259 -0.38 69.81 -40.61
C GLU A 259 -1.45 70.91 -40.53
N LYS A 260 -1.77 71.36 -39.32
CA LYS A 260 -2.69 72.48 -39.10
C LYS A 260 -2.14 73.78 -39.70
N ALA A 261 -0.88 74.10 -39.41
CA ALA A 261 -0.19 75.29 -39.93
C ALA A 261 -0.15 75.28 -41.47
N TYR A 262 0.16 74.13 -42.07
CA TYR A 262 0.14 73.95 -43.52
C TYR A 262 -1.27 74.18 -44.10
N GLY A 263 -2.30 73.60 -43.49
CA GLY A 263 -3.70 73.81 -43.89
C GLY A 263 -4.18 75.27 -43.78
N SER A 264 -3.58 76.06 -42.89
CA SER A 264 -3.85 77.50 -42.74
C SER A 264 -2.98 78.41 -43.63
N GLY A 265 -2.07 77.85 -44.43
CA GLY A 265 -1.17 78.61 -45.31
C GLY A 265 0.05 79.23 -44.62
N THR A 266 0.36 78.87 -43.37
CA THR A 266 1.56 79.34 -42.65
C THR A 266 2.75 78.44 -42.91
N SER A 267 3.27 78.47 -44.14
CA SER A 267 4.30 77.51 -44.62
C SER A 267 5.58 77.47 -43.78
N HIS A 268 6.04 78.61 -43.23
CA HIS A 268 7.26 78.65 -42.41
C HIS A 268 7.07 77.95 -41.06
N GLU A 269 5.95 78.24 -40.40
CA GLU A 269 5.58 77.62 -39.12
C GLU A 269 5.33 76.11 -39.30
N ALA A 270 4.68 75.72 -40.40
CA ALA A 270 4.52 74.32 -40.76
C ALA A 270 5.87 73.59 -40.89
N ALA A 271 6.85 74.20 -41.55
CA ALA A 271 8.19 73.63 -41.68
C ALA A 271 8.91 73.50 -40.33
N GLN A 272 8.81 74.51 -39.44
CA GLN A 272 9.42 74.45 -38.11
C GLN A 272 8.84 73.31 -37.25
N PHE A 273 7.51 73.18 -37.21
CA PHE A 273 6.86 72.09 -36.49
C PHE A 273 7.15 70.73 -37.12
N ALA A 274 7.19 70.64 -38.44
CA ALA A 274 7.51 69.40 -39.14
C ALA A 274 8.94 68.93 -38.83
N ARG A 275 9.93 69.83 -38.86
CA ARG A 275 11.32 69.47 -38.47
C ARG A 275 11.40 69.03 -37.01
N THR A 276 10.71 69.73 -36.12
CA THR A 276 10.62 69.34 -34.70
C THR A 276 9.98 67.96 -34.54
N ALA A 277 8.89 67.67 -35.25
CA ALA A 277 8.24 66.37 -35.22
C ALA A 277 9.15 65.25 -35.72
N ALA A 278 9.87 65.47 -36.83
CA ALA A 278 10.84 64.50 -37.36
C ALA A 278 11.93 64.18 -36.33
N GLN A 279 12.55 65.21 -35.73
CA GLN A 279 13.59 65.03 -34.72
C GLN A 279 13.09 64.25 -33.50
N VAL A 280 11.92 64.60 -32.96
CA VAL A 280 11.37 63.93 -31.77
C VAL A 280 10.95 62.50 -32.10
N ALA A 281 10.39 62.26 -33.29
CA ALA A 281 10.03 60.92 -33.75
C ALA A 281 11.26 60.03 -33.87
N GLU A 282 12.34 60.57 -34.42
CA GLU A 282 13.59 59.86 -34.64
C GLU A 282 14.32 59.53 -33.33
N ASN A 283 14.24 60.43 -32.34
CA ASN A 283 14.65 60.13 -30.96
C ASN A 283 13.83 58.97 -30.37
N ALA A 284 12.51 58.95 -30.58
CA ALA A 284 11.65 57.85 -30.14
C ALA A 284 12.00 56.53 -30.86
N ARG A 285 12.33 56.58 -32.16
CA ARG A 285 12.76 55.42 -32.94
C ARG A 285 14.06 54.84 -32.42
N ALA A 286 15.07 55.66 -32.17
CA ALA A 286 16.36 55.23 -31.62
C ALA A 286 16.21 54.59 -30.23
N LEU A 287 15.41 55.19 -29.35
CA LEU A 287 15.05 54.61 -28.05
C LEU A 287 14.31 53.28 -28.20
N GLY A 288 13.35 53.21 -29.12
CA GLY A 288 12.52 52.04 -29.34
C GLY A 288 13.26 50.83 -29.89
N LEU A 289 14.27 51.04 -30.74
CA LEU A 289 15.13 49.99 -31.29
C LEU A 289 16.23 49.55 -30.34
N GLY A 290 16.39 50.23 -29.20
CA GLY A 290 17.45 49.90 -28.26
C GLY A 290 18.84 50.27 -28.78
N ALA A 291 18.97 51.23 -29.70
CA ALA A 291 20.27 51.83 -30.06
C ALA A 291 20.96 52.46 -28.82
N VAL A 292 20.18 52.75 -27.77
CA VAL A 292 20.66 53.21 -26.44
C VAL A 292 20.83 52.04 -25.44
N GLY A 293 20.75 50.78 -25.89
CA GLY A 293 21.08 49.55 -25.15
C GLY A 293 20.17 49.18 -23.96
N GLY A 294 19.48 50.13 -23.34
CA GLY A 294 18.90 49.93 -22.02
C GLY A 294 17.59 49.15 -21.99
N ILE A 295 16.66 49.38 -22.92
CA ILE A 295 15.28 48.84 -22.80
C ILE A 295 15.25 47.34 -23.10
N TYR A 296 15.93 46.93 -24.18
CA TYR A 296 15.93 45.54 -24.63
C TYR A 296 16.71 44.63 -23.66
N VAL A 297 17.87 45.07 -23.18
CA VAL A 297 18.66 44.33 -22.19
C VAL A 297 17.87 44.13 -20.89
N ARG A 298 17.19 45.17 -20.40
CA ARG A 298 16.34 45.04 -19.19
C ARG A 298 15.11 44.16 -19.40
N GLN A 299 14.55 44.11 -20.61
CA GLN A 299 13.49 43.17 -20.94
C GLN A 299 14.02 41.72 -20.91
N MET A 300 15.20 41.47 -21.46
CA MET A 300 15.86 40.17 -21.39
C MET A 300 16.19 39.74 -19.96
N GLU A 301 16.65 40.66 -19.12
CA GLU A 301 16.90 40.39 -17.70
C GLU A 301 15.63 39.91 -16.98
N ARG A 302 14.48 40.59 -17.21
CA ARG A 302 13.19 40.16 -16.64
C ARG A 302 12.75 38.78 -17.14
N ASP A 303 12.91 38.51 -18.43
CA ASP A 303 12.55 37.21 -19.01
C ASP A 303 13.45 36.09 -18.45
N LEU A 304 14.74 36.37 -18.26
CA LEU A 304 15.67 35.43 -17.60
C LEU A 304 15.29 35.15 -16.15
N ASP A 305 14.90 36.18 -15.39
CA ASP A 305 14.50 36.01 -13.99
C ASP A 305 13.20 35.19 -13.86
N LYS A 306 12.24 35.37 -14.77
CA LYS A 306 11.04 34.51 -14.84
C LYS A 306 11.40 33.06 -15.12
N LEU A 307 12.24 32.81 -16.12
CA LEU A 307 12.69 31.44 -16.46
C LEU A 307 13.43 30.78 -15.29
N ARG A 308 14.24 31.54 -14.54
CA ARG A 308 14.89 31.05 -13.32
C ARG A 308 13.87 30.66 -12.26
N ALA A 309 12.88 31.51 -11.99
CA ALA A 309 11.83 31.23 -11.01
C ALA A 309 10.97 30.01 -11.39
N GLU A 310 10.64 29.83 -12.67
CA GLU A 310 9.94 28.63 -13.16
C GLU A 310 10.78 27.37 -13.00
N ARG A 311 12.08 27.45 -13.30
CA ARG A 311 13.01 26.33 -13.11
C ARG A 311 13.12 25.92 -11.64
N GLU A 312 13.16 26.88 -10.72
CA GLU A 312 13.18 26.61 -9.28
C GLU A 312 11.90 25.92 -8.80
N LYS A 313 10.73 26.38 -9.25
CA LYS A 313 9.45 25.70 -8.95
C LYS A 313 9.42 24.27 -9.46
N LEU A 314 9.87 24.04 -10.69
CA LEU A 314 9.92 22.71 -11.27
C LEU A 314 10.90 21.80 -10.51
N ALA A 315 12.06 22.33 -10.10
CA ALA A 315 13.03 21.60 -9.29
C ALA A 315 12.44 21.19 -7.93
N ALA A 316 11.74 22.10 -7.25
CA ALA A 316 11.06 21.81 -5.99
C ALA A 316 9.98 20.73 -6.15
N SER A 317 9.16 20.82 -7.21
CA SER A 317 8.14 19.80 -7.51
C SER A 317 8.75 18.42 -7.77
N ASN A 318 9.82 18.35 -8.57
CA ASN A 318 10.51 17.08 -8.84
C ASN A 318 11.11 16.48 -7.57
N GLN A 319 11.68 17.30 -6.69
CA GLN A 319 12.22 16.83 -5.42
C GLN A 319 11.11 16.25 -4.52
N GLN A 320 9.92 16.86 -4.50
CA GLN A 320 8.77 16.33 -3.77
C GLN A 320 8.27 15.00 -4.35
N THR A 321 8.11 14.89 -5.67
CA THR A 321 7.71 13.61 -6.29
C THR A 321 8.72 12.49 -5.99
N ASN A 322 10.02 12.79 -6.00
CA ASN A 322 11.05 11.81 -5.67
C ASN A 322 11.00 11.34 -4.21
N SER A 323 10.68 12.22 -3.25
CA SER A 323 10.52 11.83 -1.85
C SER A 323 9.28 10.98 -1.63
N GLU A 324 8.16 11.32 -2.27
CA GLU A 324 6.94 10.52 -2.26
C GLU A 324 7.19 9.10 -2.81
N MET A 325 7.89 8.99 -3.96
CA MET A 325 8.28 7.70 -4.55
C MET A 325 9.15 6.85 -3.62
N ALA A 326 10.10 7.46 -2.90
CA ALA A 326 10.93 6.75 -1.92
C ALA A 326 10.09 6.18 -0.77
N THR A 327 9.16 6.97 -0.22
CA THR A 327 8.27 6.51 0.87
C THR A 327 7.33 5.38 0.44
N LEU A 328 6.82 5.44 -0.80
CA LEU A 328 5.95 4.41 -1.34
C LEU A 328 6.70 3.09 -1.52
N LYS A 329 7.94 3.15 -2.01
CA LYS A 329 8.81 1.97 -2.16
C LYS A 329 9.07 1.30 -0.82
N GLU A 330 9.38 2.05 0.23
CA GLU A 330 9.59 1.50 1.58
C GLU A 330 8.33 0.81 2.13
N ARG A 331 7.14 1.40 1.90
CA ARG A 331 5.87 0.77 2.29
C ARG A 331 5.61 -0.54 1.55
N MET A 332 5.94 -0.61 0.27
CA MET A 332 5.79 -1.84 -0.53
C MET A 332 6.69 -2.96 0.00
N GLU A 333 7.95 -2.66 0.34
CA GLU A 333 8.87 -3.64 0.91
C GLU A 333 8.36 -4.20 2.25
N LYS A 334 7.88 -3.33 3.15
CA LYS A 334 7.27 -3.74 4.43
C LYS A 334 6.06 -4.67 4.25
N LEU A 335 5.12 -4.28 3.38
CA LEU A 335 3.93 -5.10 3.07
C LEU A 335 4.31 -6.48 2.49
N SER A 336 5.35 -6.53 1.64
CA SER A 336 5.80 -7.80 1.05
C SER A 336 6.39 -8.75 2.11
N ALA A 337 7.12 -8.23 3.09
CA ALA A 337 7.68 -9.03 4.19
C ALA A 337 6.59 -9.53 5.15
N GLU A 338 5.59 -8.69 5.47
CA GLU A 338 4.43 -9.09 6.28
C GLU A 338 3.63 -10.23 5.61
N LEU A 339 3.44 -10.16 4.30
CA LEU A 339 2.74 -11.19 3.54
C LEU A 339 3.46 -12.55 3.59
N GLU A 340 4.79 -12.57 3.45
CA GLU A 340 5.57 -13.82 3.53
C GLU A 340 5.54 -14.42 4.95
N ASN A 341 5.67 -13.59 5.99
CA ASN A 341 5.54 -14.05 7.38
C ASN A 341 4.16 -14.66 7.66
N ALA A 342 3.09 -14.04 7.15
CA ALA A 342 1.73 -14.55 7.32
C ALA A 342 1.52 -15.91 6.62
N LYS A 343 2.08 -16.11 5.42
CA LYS A 343 2.03 -17.41 4.71
C LYS A 343 2.73 -18.50 5.51
N GLN A 344 3.90 -18.21 6.07
CA GLN A 344 4.71 -19.17 6.81
C GLN A 344 4.01 -19.60 8.11
N GLY A 345 3.40 -18.66 8.83
CA GLY A 345 2.57 -18.98 10.01
C GLY A 345 1.35 -19.85 9.69
N GLY A 346 0.74 -19.67 8.51
CA GLY A 346 -0.37 -20.52 8.05
C GLY A 346 0.05 -21.97 7.81
N LEU A 347 1.20 -22.21 7.19
CA LEU A 347 1.73 -23.56 6.94
C LEU A 347 2.02 -24.30 8.25
N GLU A 348 2.63 -23.63 9.24
CA GLU A 348 2.89 -24.22 10.55
C GLU A 348 1.62 -24.60 11.31
N ALA A 349 0.57 -23.77 11.23
CA ALA A 349 -0.72 -24.08 11.86
C ALA A 349 -1.38 -25.33 11.25
N THR A 350 -1.29 -25.51 9.93
CA THR A 350 -1.82 -26.71 9.26
C THR A 350 -1.07 -27.98 9.64
N ALA A 351 0.26 -27.91 9.80
CA ALA A 351 1.06 -29.06 10.24
C ALA A 351 0.71 -29.50 11.68
N ARG A 352 0.53 -28.54 12.60
CA ARG A 352 0.14 -28.84 13.99
C ARG A 352 -1.24 -29.49 14.07
N ALA A 353 -2.20 -29.06 13.27
CA ALA A 353 -3.53 -29.67 13.24
C ALA A 353 -3.47 -31.16 12.82
N ALA A 354 -2.67 -31.49 11.80
CA ALA A 354 -2.50 -32.87 11.33
C ALA A 354 -1.86 -33.81 12.37
N GLU A 355 -0.95 -33.30 13.21
CA GLU A 355 -0.37 -34.08 14.32
C GLU A 355 -1.39 -34.35 15.44
N THR A 356 -2.20 -33.35 15.80
CA THR A 356 -3.23 -33.52 16.84
C THR A 356 -4.30 -34.55 16.46
N GLU A 357 -4.67 -34.61 15.18
CA GLU A 357 -5.64 -35.58 14.67
C GLU A 357 -5.11 -37.02 14.76
N LYS A 358 -3.83 -37.24 14.46
CA LYS A 358 -3.18 -38.55 14.63
C LYS A 358 -3.15 -39.00 16.09
N GLY A 359 -2.85 -38.09 17.03
CA GLY A 359 -2.87 -38.40 18.47
C GLY A 359 -4.26 -38.79 18.98
N LEU A 360 -5.31 -38.12 18.51
CA LEU A 360 -6.71 -38.43 18.83
C LEU A 360 -7.15 -39.81 18.31
N ALA A 361 -6.69 -40.21 17.13
CA ALA A 361 -7.01 -41.52 16.55
C ALA A 361 -6.40 -42.68 17.36
N GLU A 362 -5.14 -42.53 17.82
CA GLU A 362 -4.45 -43.57 18.59
C GLU A 362 -5.07 -43.77 19.98
N LEU A 363 -5.47 -42.67 20.63
CA LEU A 363 -6.15 -42.73 21.93
C LEU A 363 -7.49 -43.48 21.86
N ARG A 364 -8.28 -43.25 20.80
CA ARG A 364 -9.54 -43.97 20.58
C ARG A 364 -9.35 -45.48 20.46
N ARG A 365 -8.36 -45.90 19.68
CA ARG A 365 -8.04 -47.32 19.49
C ARG A 365 -7.68 -48.02 20.80
N THR A 366 -6.91 -47.34 21.66
CA THR A 366 -6.52 -47.87 22.97
C THR A 366 -7.73 -48.07 23.90
N LEU A 367 -8.69 -47.13 23.89
CA LEU A 367 -9.89 -47.20 24.71
C LEU A 367 -10.81 -48.36 24.30
N GLU A 368 -10.96 -48.61 23.00
CA GLU A 368 -11.80 -49.72 22.50
C GLU A 368 -11.26 -51.09 22.92
N GLN A 369 -9.93 -51.26 22.92
CA GLN A 369 -9.30 -52.50 23.35
C GLN A 369 -9.51 -52.81 24.83
N SER A 370 -9.42 -51.80 25.70
CA SER A 370 -9.62 -52.00 27.15
C SER A 370 -11.07 -52.35 27.50
N LEU A 371 -12.04 -51.75 26.80
CA LEU A 371 -13.46 -52.06 26.97
C LEU A 371 -13.77 -53.52 26.61
N GLN A 372 -13.18 -54.03 25.52
CA GLN A 372 -13.40 -55.41 25.09
C GLN A 372 -12.83 -56.41 26.11
N GLN A 373 -11.63 -56.16 26.62
CA GLN A 373 -11.01 -57.02 27.64
C GLN A 373 -11.87 -57.12 28.92
N ALA A 374 -12.45 -56.01 29.36
CA ALA A 374 -13.32 -55.99 30.54
C ALA A 374 -14.61 -56.81 30.36
N LYS A 375 -15.19 -56.83 29.14
CA LYS A 375 -16.37 -57.65 28.82
C LYS A 375 -16.05 -59.14 28.89
N ASP A 376 -14.98 -59.55 28.22
CA ASP A 376 -14.57 -60.97 28.17
C ASP A 376 -14.27 -61.54 29.57
N GLN A 377 -13.75 -60.70 30.48
CA GLN A 377 -13.49 -61.11 31.87
C GLN A 377 -14.79 -61.39 32.65
N ASN A 378 -15.85 -60.61 32.43
CA ASN A 378 -17.10 -60.73 33.18
C ASN A 378 -17.88 -61.99 32.77
N ASP A 379 -17.88 -62.33 31.48
CA ASP A 379 -18.56 -63.52 30.98
C ASP A 379 -17.95 -64.81 31.52
N ARG A 380 -16.63 -64.86 31.71
CA ARG A 380 -15.95 -66.02 32.34
C ARG A 380 -16.41 -66.25 33.78
N LEU A 381 -16.49 -65.17 34.58
CA LEU A 381 -16.90 -65.26 35.99
C LEU A 381 -18.33 -65.78 36.15
N ARG A 382 -19.24 -65.44 35.23
CA ARG A 382 -20.62 -65.97 35.23
C ARG A 382 -20.65 -67.48 35.01
N GLY A 383 -19.87 -68.00 34.07
CA GLY A 383 -19.82 -69.43 33.77
C GLY A 383 -19.29 -70.30 34.90
N ASP A 384 -18.33 -69.79 35.68
CA ASP A 384 -17.77 -70.52 36.82
C ASP A 384 -18.76 -70.61 37.99
N ARG A 385 -19.55 -69.55 38.23
CA ARG A 385 -20.58 -69.53 39.26
C ARG A 385 -21.60 -70.65 39.08
N ASP A 386 -22.16 -70.80 37.88
CA ASP A 386 -23.28 -71.72 37.64
C ASP A 386 -22.91 -73.20 37.87
N LYS A 387 -21.66 -73.59 37.57
CA LYS A 387 -21.15 -74.95 37.81
C LYS A 387 -21.08 -75.33 39.30
N ILE A 388 -20.72 -74.37 40.15
CA ILE A 388 -20.59 -74.61 41.60
C ILE A 388 -21.97 -74.95 42.22
N CYS A 389 -23.03 -74.32 41.71
CA CYS A 389 -24.38 -74.46 42.24
C CYS A 389 -24.99 -75.84 41.98
N GLU A 390 -24.70 -76.43 40.82
CA GLU A 390 -25.22 -77.75 40.44
C GLU A 390 -24.64 -78.86 41.31
N GLU A 391 -23.33 -78.83 41.57
CA GLU A 391 -22.66 -79.86 42.35
C GLU A 391 -23.13 -79.86 43.81
N LEU A 392 -23.39 -78.68 44.37
CA LEU A 392 -23.89 -78.54 45.72
C LEU A 392 -25.25 -79.23 45.95
N ARG A 393 -26.20 -79.03 45.03
CA ARG A 393 -27.54 -79.63 45.16
C ARG A 393 -27.49 -81.16 45.22
N ARG A 394 -26.55 -81.78 44.49
CA ARG A 394 -26.38 -83.23 44.47
C ARG A 394 -25.92 -83.77 45.83
N GLN A 395 -24.99 -83.08 46.49
CA GLN A 395 -24.43 -83.56 47.76
C GLN A 395 -25.47 -83.52 48.90
N LEU A 396 -26.28 -82.46 49.01
CA LEU A 396 -27.27 -82.33 50.08
C LEU A 396 -28.46 -83.29 49.93
N ALA A 397 -28.90 -83.57 48.70
CA ALA A 397 -29.98 -84.52 48.44
C ALA A 397 -29.65 -85.96 48.83
N SER A 398 -28.36 -86.30 48.97
CA SER A 398 -27.93 -87.65 49.38
C SER A 398 -28.09 -87.94 50.88
N LEU A 399 -28.31 -86.91 51.71
CA LEU A 399 -28.28 -87.01 53.17
C LEU A 399 -29.68 -87.06 53.80
N GLY A 400 -30.71 -86.67 53.05
CA GLY A 400 -32.10 -86.62 53.51
C GLY A 400 -32.99 -85.96 52.45
N GLN A 401 -34.25 -85.70 52.80
CA GLN A 401 -35.16 -85.04 51.86
C GLN A 401 -34.92 -83.53 51.86
N LEU A 402 -34.50 -83.00 50.72
CA LEU A 402 -34.21 -81.59 50.51
C LEU A 402 -35.37 -80.88 49.81
N THR A 403 -35.88 -79.81 50.42
CA THR A 403 -36.91 -78.94 49.82
C THR A 403 -36.55 -77.48 49.99
N GLN A 404 -37.15 -76.59 49.18
CA GLN A 404 -37.05 -75.15 49.39
C GLN A 404 -38.39 -74.58 49.81
N GLN A 405 -38.39 -73.80 50.89
CA GLN A 405 -39.57 -73.08 51.37
C GLN A 405 -39.17 -71.64 51.71
N GLY A 406 -39.77 -70.66 51.01
CA GLY A 406 -39.57 -69.23 51.29
C GLY A 406 -38.12 -68.74 51.19
N GLY A 407 -37.30 -69.32 50.30
CA GLY A 407 -35.87 -69.00 50.17
C GLY A 407 -34.95 -69.76 51.13
N ASN A 408 -35.50 -70.44 52.13
CA ASN A 408 -34.75 -71.31 53.03
C ASN A 408 -34.64 -72.72 52.47
N MET A 409 -33.50 -73.35 52.74
CA MET A 409 -33.25 -74.74 52.37
C MET A 409 -33.61 -75.63 53.56
N VAL A 410 -34.56 -76.54 53.37
CA VAL A 410 -35.12 -77.38 54.43
C VAL A 410 -34.66 -78.81 54.20
N LEU A 411 -33.89 -79.34 55.16
CA LEU A 411 -33.44 -80.72 55.18
C LEU A 411 -34.21 -81.50 56.23
N THR A 412 -34.90 -82.55 55.81
CA THR A 412 -35.66 -83.43 56.71
C THR A 412 -34.92 -84.75 56.90
N LEU A 413 -34.60 -85.07 58.16
CA LEU A 413 -33.94 -86.30 58.57
C LEU A 413 -34.92 -87.20 59.33
N ALA A 414 -35.08 -88.44 58.89
CA ALA A 414 -35.97 -89.40 59.54
C ALA A 414 -35.39 -89.87 60.89
N SER A 415 -36.21 -89.95 61.94
CA SER A 415 -35.72 -90.27 63.31
C SER A 415 -35.30 -91.71 63.51
N ASP A 416 -35.75 -92.66 62.70
CA ASP A 416 -35.31 -94.06 62.71
C ASP A 416 -33.85 -94.22 62.27
N ILE A 417 -33.38 -93.33 61.38
CA ILE A 417 -31.98 -93.20 61.00
C ILE A 417 -31.18 -92.56 62.15
N LEU A 418 -31.76 -91.59 62.84
CA LEU A 418 -31.08 -90.81 63.87
C LEU A 418 -31.01 -91.51 65.24
N PHE A 419 -32.08 -92.19 65.67
CA PHE A 419 -32.28 -92.65 67.05
C PHE A 419 -32.92 -94.04 67.11
N ASP A 420 -32.80 -94.70 68.27
CA ASP A 420 -33.62 -95.88 68.62
C ASP A 420 -35.01 -95.48 69.16
N LEU A 421 -35.93 -96.45 69.23
CA LEU A 421 -37.30 -96.22 69.72
C LEU A 421 -37.27 -95.73 71.17
N GLY A 422 -38.01 -94.65 71.47
CA GLY A 422 -38.04 -94.02 72.80
C GLY A 422 -36.74 -93.33 73.22
N SER A 423 -35.70 -93.34 72.37
CA SER A 423 -34.40 -92.76 72.66
C SER A 423 -34.19 -91.43 71.91
N TYR A 424 -33.27 -90.64 72.46
CA TYR A 424 -32.67 -89.44 71.85
C TYR A 424 -31.15 -89.57 71.74
N GLU A 425 -30.59 -90.75 72.01
CA GLU A 425 -29.18 -91.03 71.75
C GLU A 425 -28.93 -91.28 70.26
N LEU A 426 -28.02 -90.50 69.68
CA LEU A 426 -27.69 -90.59 68.26
C LEU A 426 -26.99 -91.92 67.95
N LYS A 427 -27.54 -92.65 66.96
CA LYS A 427 -26.93 -93.85 66.38
C LYS A 427 -25.56 -93.53 65.77
N PRO A 428 -24.64 -94.50 65.69
CA PRO A 428 -23.35 -94.30 65.02
C PRO A 428 -23.47 -93.79 63.57
N VAL A 429 -24.36 -94.41 62.77
CA VAL A 429 -24.62 -94.01 61.37
C VAL A 429 -25.19 -92.58 61.28
N ALA A 430 -25.98 -92.17 62.27
CA ALA A 430 -26.49 -90.80 62.34
C ALA A 430 -25.36 -89.78 62.50
N ARG A 431 -24.36 -90.09 63.35
CA ARG A 431 -23.20 -89.22 63.55
C ARG A 431 -22.37 -89.06 62.28
N GLU A 432 -22.23 -90.09 61.45
CA GLU A 432 -21.52 -89.99 60.17
C GLU A 432 -22.23 -89.07 59.17
N ASN A 433 -23.57 -89.14 59.07
CA ASN A 433 -24.34 -88.28 58.20
C ASN A 433 -24.36 -86.82 58.70
N LEU A 434 -24.45 -86.63 60.01
CA LEU A 434 -24.36 -85.29 60.61
C LEU A 434 -22.96 -84.68 60.44
N ALA A 435 -21.88 -85.47 60.44
CA ALA A 435 -20.51 -84.99 60.15
C ALA A 435 -20.40 -84.39 58.75
N LYS A 436 -20.96 -85.07 57.74
CA LYS A 436 -20.98 -84.58 56.35
C LYS A 436 -21.75 -83.26 56.24
N LEU A 437 -22.88 -83.15 56.93
CA LEU A 437 -23.67 -81.92 56.99
C LEU A 437 -22.91 -80.79 57.70
N ALA A 438 -22.11 -81.09 58.72
CA ALA A 438 -21.36 -80.08 59.46
C ALA A 438 -20.27 -79.43 58.60
N VAL A 439 -19.58 -80.22 57.76
CA VAL A 439 -18.62 -79.70 56.78
C VAL A 439 -19.30 -78.81 55.74
N LEU A 440 -20.45 -79.25 55.20
CA LEU A 440 -21.21 -78.47 54.21
C LEU A 440 -21.76 -77.16 54.81
N ARG A 441 -22.20 -77.20 56.07
CA ARG A 441 -22.61 -76.00 56.81
C ARG A 441 -21.49 -74.96 56.82
N LEU A 442 -20.28 -75.34 57.24
CA LEU A 442 -19.16 -74.40 57.40
C LEU A 442 -18.75 -73.73 56.08
N LEU A 443 -18.84 -74.46 54.97
CA LEU A 443 -18.44 -73.95 53.65
C LEU A 443 -19.45 -72.97 53.05
N LEU A 444 -20.74 -73.14 53.35
CA LEU A 444 -21.82 -72.52 52.56
C LEU A 444 -22.75 -71.64 53.38
N PHE A 445 -22.75 -71.85 54.68
CA PHE A 445 -23.53 -71.09 55.66
C PHE A 445 -22.62 -70.69 56.84
N PRO A 446 -21.45 -70.06 56.59
CA PRO A 446 -20.48 -69.75 57.66
C PRO A 446 -21.07 -68.84 58.74
N GLU A 447 -22.02 -67.97 58.39
CA GLU A 447 -22.71 -67.06 59.33
C GLU A 447 -24.22 -67.34 59.46
N GLY A 448 -24.71 -68.49 58.96
CA GLY A 448 -26.13 -68.83 58.96
C GLY A 448 -26.59 -69.51 60.26
N ASP A 449 -27.62 -68.96 60.92
CA ASP A 449 -28.29 -69.60 62.06
C ASP A 449 -29.21 -70.73 61.57
N ILE A 450 -28.90 -71.97 61.95
CA ILE A 450 -29.70 -73.16 61.60
C ILE A 450 -30.74 -73.39 62.70
N ARG A 451 -31.98 -73.63 62.28
CA ARG A 451 -33.05 -74.06 63.19
C ARG A 451 -33.22 -75.58 63.18
N TYR A 452 -33.31 -76.18 64.36
CA TYR A 452 -33.46 -77.61 64.61
C TYR A 452 -34.83 -77.91 65.21
N GLU A 453 -35.67 -78.66 64.51
CA GLU A 453 -37.02 -79.01 64.97
C GLU A 453 -37.12 -80.53 65.17
N GLY A 454 -37.46 -80.96 66.38
CA GLY A 454 -37.65 -82.37 66.70
C GLY A 454 -39.13 -82.72 66.77
N HIS A 455 -39.49 -83.90 66.24
CA HIS A 455 -40.86 -84.40 66.23
C HIS A 455 -40.93 -85.82 66.81
N THR A 456 -42.02 -86.10 67.55
CA THR A 456 -42.32 -87.40 68.19
C THR A 456 -43.65 -87.97 67.71
N ASP A 457 -43.93 -89.22 68.11
CA ASP A 457 -45.17 -89.92 67.79
C ASP A 457 -46.34 -89.51 68.71
N ARG A 458 -47.55 -89.95 68.34
CA ARG A 458 -48.81 -89.55 68.99
C ARG A 458 -49.20 -90.41 70.21
N LEU A 459 -48.46 -91.49 70.49
CA LEU A 459 -48.84 -92.48 71.51
C LEU A 459 -48.04 -92.25 72.80
N GLY A 460 -48.69 -91.74 73.84
CA GLY A 460 -48.05 -91.52 75.14
C GLY A 460 -48.56 -90.26 75.83
N ASP A 461 -47.94 -89.93 76.96
CA ASP A 461 -48.19 -88.69 77.69
C ASP A 461 -47.66 -87.48 76.89
N ASP A 462 -48.48 -86.45 76.69
CA ASP A 462 -48.14 -85.28 75.85
C ASP A 462 -46.90 -84.55 76.40
N ASN A 463 -46.72 -84.49 77.73
CA ASN A 463 -45.52 -83.90 78.34
C ASN A 463 -44.26 -84.73 78.05
N PHE A 464 -44.37 -86.06 78.07
CA PHE A 464 -43.28 -86.95 77.68
C PHE A 464 -42.90 -86.78 76.20
N ASN A 465 -43.88 -86.68 75.30
CA ASN A 465 -43.63 -86.52 73.87
C ASN A 465 -43.04 -85.16 73.53
N GLN A 466 -43.51 -84.09 74.19
CA GLN A 466 -42.92 -82.77 74.10
C GLN A 466 -41.46 -82.81 74.56
N TRP A 467 -41.20 -83.36 75.74
CA TRP A 467 -39.84 -83.54 76.23
C TRP A 467 -38.97 -84.35 75.25
N LEU A 468 -39.42 -85.51 74.77
CA LEU A 468 -38.63 -86.36 73.86
C LEU A 468 -38.33 -85.68 72.52
N SER A 469 -39.26 -84.88 72.00
CA SER A 469 -39.07 -84.11 70.76
C SER A 469 -37.98 -83.05 70.92
N GLU A 470 -37.99 -82.35 72.05
CA GLU A 470 -36.94 -81.40 72.43
C GLU A 470 -35.60 -82.11 72.61
N GLN A 471 -35.59 -83.25 73.32
CA GLN A 471 -34.37 -84.03 73.55
C GLN A 471 -33.72 -84.48 72.23
N ARG A 472 -34.51 -84.88 71.24
CA ARG A 472 -34.01 -85.28 69.91
C ARG A 472 -33.44 -84.10 69.13
N ALA A 473 -34.12 -82.96 69.13
CA ALA A 473 -33.62 -81.75 68.50
C ALA A 473 -32.34 -81.25 69.20
N LEU A 474 -32.32 -81.29 70.54
CA LEU A 474 -31.15 -80.96 71.36
C LEU A 474 -29.99 -81.92 71.14
N ALA A 475 -30.24 -83.21 70.90
CA ALA A 475 -29.18 -84.18 70.62
C ALA A 475 -28.48 -83.89 69.28
N VAL A 476 -29.25 -83.55 68.24
CA VAL A 476 -28.70 -83.12 66.95
C VAL A 476 -28.00 -81.77 67.07
N TYR A 477 -28.61 -80.80 67.76
CA TYR A 477 -28.00 -79.49 67.99
C TYR A 477 -26.71 -79.59 68.81
N ARG A 478 -26.68 -80.43 69.85
CA ARG A 478 -25.47 -80.72 70.63
C ARG A 478 -24.37 -81.26 69.72
N TYR A 479 -24.69 -82.16 68.80
CA TYR A 479 -23.70 -82.70 67.86
C TYR A 479 -23.05 -81.57 67.05
N PHE A 480 -23.85 -80.66 66.46
CA PHE A 480 -23.30 -79.53 65.70
C PHE A 480 -22.57 -78.52 66.58
N LEU A 481 -23.02 -78.30 67.81
CA LEU A 481 -22.27 -77.47 68.77
C LEU A 481 -20.91 -78.10 69.05
N GLU A 482 -20.87 -79.36 69.49
CA GLU A 482 -19.66 -80.14 69.80
C GLU A 482 -18.69 -80.23 68.62
N ASP A 483 -19.19 -80.44 67.40
CA ASP A 483 -18.39 -80.43 66.18
C ASP A 483 -17.86 -79.02 65.82
N SER A 484 -18.69 -77.98 66.01
CA SER A 484 -18.28 -76.58 65.77
C SER A 484 -17.15 -76.13 66.71
N PHE A 485 -17.02 -76.70 67.92
CA PHE A 485 -15.90 -76.38 68.82
C PHE A 485 -14.53 -76.80 68.30
N GLY A 486 -14.46 -77.66 67.27
CA GLY A 486 -13.21 -77.99 66.58
C GLY A 486 -12.68 -76.90 65.64
N HIS A 487 -13.53 -75.96 65.16
CA HIS A 487 -13.21 -75.05 64.06
C HIS A 487 -13.66 -73.59 64.32
N GLN A 488 -13.00 -72.93 65.29
CA GLN A 488 -12.86 -71.48 65.55
C GLN A 488 -14.03 -70.57 66.04
N ARG A 489 -13.61 -69.69 67.00
CA ARG A 489 -14.10 -68.36 67.46
C ARG A 489 -15.48 -68.22 68.13
N GLY A 490 -15.46 -67.61 69.33
CA GLY A 490 -16.66 -67.27 70.12
C GLY A 490 -16.88 -68.14 71.37
N LEU A 491 -15.80 -68.55 72.05
CA LEU A 491 -15.81 -69.56 73.12
C LEU A 491 -16.84 -69.29 74.23
N ALA A 492 -17.02 -68.04 74.68
CA ALA A 492 -17.89 -67.76 75.83
C ALA A 492 -19.39 -67.97 75.55
N ALA A 493 -19.89 -67.52 74.40
CA ALA A 493 -21.32 -67.64 74.06
C ALA A 493 -21.69 -69.07 73.62
N ALA A 494 -20.77 -69.75 72.92
CA ALA A 494 -20.95 -71.14 72.53
C ALA A 494 -20.89 -72.09 73.75
N ASP A 495 -19.94 -71.87 74.68
CA ASP A 495 -19.79 -72.70 75.89
C ASP A 495 -21.00 -72.57 76.83
N GLN A 496 -21.59 -71.37 76.93
CA GLN A 496 -22.85 -71.16 77.64
C GLN A 496 -24.02 -71.92 76.99
N ARG A 497 -24.13 -71.92 75.65
CA ARG A 497 -25.17 -72.69 74.93
C ARG A 497 -24.99 -74.18 75.13
N LEU A 498 -23.76 -74.69 75.04
CA LEU A 498 -23.46 -76.11 75.27
C LEU A 498 -23.78 -76.52 76.71
N THR A 499 -23.48 -75.67 77.68
CA THR A 499 -23.83 -75.88 79.09
C THR A 499 -25.34 -75.97 79.27
N ASN A 500 -26.11 -75.04 78.69
CA ASN A 500 -27.57 -75.08 78.72
C ASN A 500 -28.12 -76.36 78.07
N VAL A 501 -27.59 -76.77 76.92
CA VAL A 501 -27.99 -78.00 76.23
C VAL A 501 -27.68 -79.24 77.08
N ARG A 502 -26.51 -79.33 77.71
CA ARG A 502 -26.17 -80.46 78.60
C ARG A 502 -27.09 -80.54 79.80
N GLN A 503 -27.44 -79.40 80.39
CA GLN A 503 -28.40 -79.33 81.50
C GLN A 503 -29.81 -79.75 81.07
N LEU A 504 -30.26 -79.29 79.90
CA LEU A 504 -31.54 -79.71 79.30
C LEU A 504 -31.58 -81.22 79.02
N LEU A 505 -30.48 -81.79 78.52
CA LEU A 505 -30.37 -83.22 78.24
C LEU A 505 -30.34 -84.10 79.50
N ALA A 506 -29.96 -83.53 80.65
CA ALA A 506 -29.97 -84.19 81.95
C ALA A 506 -31.29 -83.99 82.73
N THR A 507 -32.20 -83.15 82.22
CA THR A 507 -33.45 -82.82 82.90
C THR A 507 -34.48 -83.93 82.70
N SER A 508 -35.04 -84.46 83.79
CA SER A 508 -36.11 -85.47 83.74
C SER A 508 -37.45 -84.84 83.41
N TYR A 509 -38.27 -85.53 82.59
CA TYR A 509 -39.61 -85.08 82.23
C TYR A 509 -40.55 -84.86 83.43
N LYS A 510 -40.28 -85.49 84.60
CA LYS A 510 -41.06 -85.34 85.84
C LYS A 510 -40.68 -84.11 86.68
N SER A 511 -39.59 -83.43 86.36
CA SER A 511 -39.19 -82.19 87.03
C SER A 511 -39.97 -80.99 86.46
N GLY A 512 -40.42 -80.06 87.30
CA GLY A 512 -41.42 -79.04 86.96
C GLY A 512 -41.12 -78.23 85.68
N ALA A 513 -42.14 -78.03 84.84
CA ALA A 513 -42.02 -77.48 83.48
C ALA A 513 -41.31 -76.11 83.36
N SER A 514 -41.41 -75.27 84.40
CA SER A 514 -40.90 -73.90 84.40
C SER A 514 -39.37 -73.80 84.21
N GLY A 515 -38.59 -74.69 84.83
CA GLY A 515 -37.12 -74.65 84.73
C GLY A 515 -36.61 -75.10 83.35
N ARG A 516 -37.27 -76.10 82.75
CA ARG A 516 -36.98 -76.58 81.38
C ARG A 516 -37.30 -75.51 80.34
N GLU A 517 -38.44 -74.85 80.46
CA GLU A 517 -38.88 -73.81 79.53
C GLU A 517 -37.97 -72.57 79.56
N GLN A 518 -37.46 -72.18 80.72
CA GLN A 518 -36.47 -71.09 80.84
C GLN A 518 -35.16 -71.42 80.13
N LEU A 519 -34.65 -72.64 80.30
CA LEU A 519 -33.42 -73.08 79.63
C LEU A 519 -33.59 -73.16 78.10
N LEU A 520 -34.76 -73.59 77.61
CA LEU A 520 -35.09 -73.57 76.17
C LEU A 520 -35.19 -72.15 75.63
N LYS A 521 -35.83 -71.22 76.36
CA LYS A 521 -35.85 -69.78 76.01
C LYS A 521 -34.43 -69.21 75.89
N GLY A 522 -33.50 -69.68 76.72
CA GLY A 522 -32.08 -69.32 76.64
C GLY A 522 -31.34 -69.80 75.37
N LEU A 523 -31.92 -70.72 74.59
CA LEU A 523 -31.41 -71.15 73.28
C LEU A 523 -32.10 -70.42 72.11
N GLY A 524 -33.06 -69.55 72.38
CA GLY A 524 -33.91 -68.89 71.37
C GLY A 524 -34.79 -69.88 70.60
N GLU A 525 -35.23 -69.51 69.40
CA GLU A 525 -35.99 -70.40 68.49
C GLU A 525 -35.10 -71.42 67.76
N THR A 526 -33.81 -71.51 68.11
CA THR A 526 -32.82 -72.39 67.46
C THR A 526 -33.19 -73.87 67.58
N VAL A 527 -33.76 -74.26 68.73
CA VAL A 527 -34.20 -75.63 69.00
C VAL A 527 -35.65 -75.62 69.39
N VAL A 528 -36.47 -76.35 68.64
CA VAL A 528 -37.92 -76.44 68.88
C VAL A 528 -38.30 -77.91 68.96
N GLY A 529 -38.88 -78.31 70.09
CA GLY A 529 -39.59 -79.58 70.14
C GLY A 529 -41.05 -79.37 69.79
N LYS A 530 -41.58 -80.21 68.91
CA LYS A 530 -43.00 -80.27 68.58
C LYS A 530 -43.53 -81.64 68.98
N GLY A 531 -43.87 -81.78 70.26
CA GLY A 531 -44.54 -82.97 70.79
C GLY A 531 -46.05 -82.82 70.94
N GLU A 532 -46.61 -81.67 70.56
CA GLU A 532 -48.06 -81.51 70.38
C GLU A 532 -48.54 -82.30 69.15
N ARG A 533 -49.81 -82.72 69.19
CA ARG A 533 -50.46 -83.50 68.13
C ARG A 533 -50.50 -82.70 66.82
N GLU A 534 -49.52 -82.86 65.95
CA GLU A 534 -49.67 -82.44 64.54
C GLU A 534 -50.92 -83.17 63.98
N PRO A 535 -51.88 -82.46 63.36
CA PRO A 535 -53.07 -83.08 62.79
C PRO A 535 -52.65 -84.00 61.64
N VAL A 536 -52.98 -85.29 61.73
CA VAL A 536 -52.56 -86.30 60.75
C VAL A 536 -53.78 -86.98 60.14
N GLU A 537 -53.83 -87.02 58.80
CA GLU A 537 -54.77 -87.81 58.01
C GLU A 537 -54.55 -89.32 58.28
N ASP A 538 -55.63 -90.07 58.47
CA ASP A 538 -55.61 -91.47 58.92
C ASP A 538 -55.11 -92.42 57.79
N VAL A 539 -53.78 -92.48 57.60
CA VAL A 539 -53.11 -93.30 56.59
C VAL A 539 -52.19 -94.34 57.27
N PRO A 540 -52.22 -95.63 56.89
CA PRO A 540 -51.33 -96.65 57.44
C PRO A 540 -49.85 -96.25 57.31
N GLY A 541 -49.08 -96.32 58.41
CA GLY A 541 -47.66 -95.87 58.46
C GLY A 541 -47.46 -94.39 58.83
N ALA A 542 -48.52 -93.62 59.06
CA ALA A 542 -48.41 -92.20 59.44
C ALA A 542 -47.68 -91.94 60.77
N SER A 543 -47.66 -92.91 61.69
CA SER A 543 -46.84 -92.85 62.92
C SER A 543 -45.32 -92.83 62.64
N GLU A 544 -44.88 -93.34 61.48
CA GLU A 544 -43.47 -93.34 61.07
C GLU A 544 -43.02 -91.98 60.52
N ARG A 545 -43.90 -91.22 59.85
CA ARG A 545 -43.58 -89.89 59.29
C ARG A 545 -43.48 -88.78 60.32
N ASN A 546 -44.05 -88.98 61.51
CA ASN A 546 -44.04 -87.99 62.59
C ASN A 546 -42.76 -88.04 63.44
N ARG A 547 -41.91 -89.06 63.27
CA ARG A 547 -40.64 -89.16 63.97
C ARG A 547 -39.54 -88.64 63.04
N ARG A 548 -39.21 -87.34 63.16
CA ARG A 548 -38.15 -86.70 62.36
C ARG A 548 -37.43 -85.60 63.12
N VAL A 549 -36.27 -85.19 62.60
CA VAL A 549 -35.62 -83.93 62.93
C VAL A 549 -35.46 -83.11 61.65
N VAL A 550 -35.93 -81.86 61.66
CA VAL A 550 -35.87 -80.94 60.52
C VAL A 550 -34.80 -79.89 60.80
N LEU A 551 -33.93 -79.65 59.82
CA LEU A 551 -32.93 -78.59 59.84
C LEU A 551 -33.30 -77.56 58.79
N LEU A 552 -33.48 -76.30 59.21
CA LEU A 552 -33.75 -75.19 58.32
C LEU A 552 -32.51 -74.32 58.18
N PHE A 553 -31.99 -74.24 56.96
CA PHE A 553 -30.85 -73.41 56.60
C PHE A 553 -31.32 -72.11 55.91
N PRO A 554 -30.72 -70.96 56.22
CA PRO A 554 -30.98 -69.70 55.49
C PRO A 554 -30.44 -69.76 54.05
N PRO A 555 -30.67 -68.74 53.19
CA PRO A 555 -30.10 -68.69 51.83
C PRO A 555 -28.56 -68.79 51.86
N ALA A 556 -27.99 -69.63 50.98
CA ALA A 556 -26.54 -69.86 50.95
C ALA A 556 -25.76 -68.60 50.55
N GLN A 557 -24.66 -68.34 51.26
CA GLN A 557 -23.76 -67.20 51.03
C GLN A 557 -22.32 -67.67 50.83
N VAL A 558 -21.67 -67.21 49.77
CA VAL A 558 -20.25 -67.43 49.50
C VAL A 558 -19.66 -66.06 49.19
N GLY A 559 -18.90 -65.52 50.14
CA GLY A 559 -18.38 -64.15 50.08
C GLY A 559 -19.49 -63.09 50.12
N ASN A 560 -19.37 -62.03 49.30
CA ASN A 560 -20.32 -60.92 49.25
C ASN A 560 -21.51 -61.15 48.31
N VAL A 561 -21.71 -62.39 47.84
CA VAL A 561 -22.78 -62.73 46.91
C VAL A 561 -23.91 -63.41 47.69
N THR A 562 -25.00 -62.69 47.89
CA THR A 562 -26.27 -63.26 48.32
C THR A 562 -26.84 -64.10 47.18
N SER A 563 -27.20 -65.35 47.49
CA SER A 563 -27.90 -66.26 46.59
C SER A 563 -27.04 -66.87 45.47
N ILE A 564 -26.30 -67.91 45.83
CA ILE A 564 -25.58 -68.77 44.88
C ILE A 564 -26.57 -69.54 44.00
N CYS A 565 -27.79 -69.81 44.46
CA CYS A 565 -28.69 -70.79 43.84
C CYS A 565 -30.07 -70.28 43.44
N GLU A 566 -30.39 -68.98 43.55
CA GLU A 566 -31.59 -68.46 42.89
C GLU A 566 -31.40 -68.53 41.38
N ALA A 567 -32.36 -69.14 40.71
CA ALA A 567 -32.51 -68.96 39.28
C ALA A 567 -32.70 -67.45 39.05
N ALA A 568 -31.74 -66.81 38.39
CA ALA A 568 -31.91 -65.46 37.90
C ALA A 568 -33.14 -65.47 36.99
N GLN A 569 -34.26 -64.93 37.48
CA GLN A 569 -35.40 -64.62 36.63
C GLN A 569 -34.87 -63.66 35.57
N SER A 570 -34.78 -64.15 34.33
CA SER A 570 -34.38 -63.34 33.19
C SER A 570 -35.41 -62.22 33.01
N GLN A 571 -35.09 -61.03 33.48
CA GLN A 571 -35.67 -59.80 32.93
C GLN A 571 -34.70 -59.28 31.88
N ARG A 572 -35.27 -59.02 30.70
CA ARG A 572 -34.65 -58.79 29.40
C ARG A 572 -33.65 -57.65 29.37
#